data_AF-A0A7W7MKU1-F1
#
_entry.id   AF-A0A7W7MKU1-F1
#
_cell.length_a   1.000
_cell.length_b   1.000
_cell.length_c   1.000
_cell.angle_alpha   90.00
_cell.angle_beta   90.00
_cell.angle_gamma   90.00
#
_symmetry.space_group_name_H-M   'P 1'
#
loop_
_entity.id
_entity.type
_entity.pdbx_description
1 polymer ?
#
loop_
_entity_poly.entity_id
_entity_poly.type
_entity_poly.pdbx_seq_one_letter_code
_entity_poly.pdbx_strand_id
1 'polypeptide(L)'
;MADMITTWWALAARRRRTVMTLTALCLTAAVATGTFWPTEPLGLLLGLFAATFGLFLALAIAVRIVQRHEPTGLQADGAVFRSPRPSYLLALALPHFFAIGGIALAGSWTARHEHSLDPGWLLAVVLFTAPLALYLPGAWRGIGVDMSRQGIRSQQYLGTLHVPWEALAASQPDQPAEARGEIRLAYTDPSLVRHTGVAVRRDRLYVEGEDRDLIADAVAYYAADPAARAAIGSTEEYENLRLMSRTVSAHRRHAPEKIPSVIKIIGWYAGAGGALLITVWPPPGFTDHQVSTGFTAACLLLAACADWHTRAVAKRQRQPAHSQHSGR
;
A
#
# COMPACT_ATOMS: atom_id res chain seq x y z
N MET A 1 6.85 18.94 8.67
CA MET A 1 7.07 17.50 8.98
C MET A 1 6.20 16.60 8.10
N ALA A 2 4.92 16.92 7.86
CA ALA A 2 4.05 16.16 6.94
C ALA A 2 4.62 16.04 5.51
N ASP A 3 5.11 17.14 4.94
CA ASP A 3 5.71 17.15 3.59
C ASP A 3 6.98 16.28 3.48
N MET A 4 7.72 16.15 4.58
CA MET A 4 8.92 15.29 4.62
C MET A 4 8.54 13.81 4.54
N ILE A 5 7.44 13.42 5.21
CA ILE A 5 6.95 12.04 5.21
C ILE A 5 6.41 11.66 3.84
N THR A 6 5.57 12.50 3.23
CA THR A 6 4.99 12.25 1.89
C THR A 6 6.09 12.17 0.81
N THR A 7 7.09 13.04 0.90
CA THR A 7 8.23 13.09 -0.03
C THR A 7 9.13 11.85 0.07
N TRP A 8 9.40 11.37 1.29
CA TRP A 8 10.14 10.13 1.52
C TRP A 8 9.42 8.93 0.89
N TRP A 9 8.11 8.85 1.13
CA TRP A 9 7.25 7.79 0.59
C TRP A 9 7.23 7.74 -0.94
N ALA A 10 7.18 8.90 -1.60
CA ALA A 10 7.17 8.97 -3.05
C ALA A 10 8.43 8.36 -3.68
N LEU A 11 9.62 8.63 -3.13
CA LEU A 11 10.84 8.03 -3.66
C LEU A 11 10.97 6.56 -3.27
N ALA A 12 10.64 6.21 -2.02
CA ALA A 12 10.66 4.84 -1.59
C ALA A 12 9.76 3.97 -2.51
N ALA A 13 8.63 4.51 -2.99
CA ALA A 13 7.83 3.89 -4.02
C ALA A 13 8.58 3.78 -5.37
N ARG A 14 9.28 4.82 -5.86
CA ARG A 14 10.05 4.71 -7.13
C ARG A 14 11.15 3.63 -7.06
N ARG A 15 11.88 3.57 -5.94
CA ARG A 15 12.96 2.58 -5.70
C ARG A 15 12.49 1.36 -4.92
N ARG A 16 11.18 1.04 -4.95
CA ARG A 16 10.56 0.00 -4.11
C ARG A 16 11.33 -1.32 -4.10
N ARG A 17 11.79 -1.79 -5.27
CA ARG A 17 12.54 -3.05 -5.39
C ARG A 17 13.86 -2.97 -4.64
N THR A 18 14.65 -1.91 -4.88
CA THR A 18 15.91 -1.69 -4.18
C THR A 18 15.71 -1.56 -2.68
N VAL A 19 14.72 -0.77 -2.24
CA VAL A 19 14.41 -0.59 -0.82
C VAL A 19 14.06 -1.94 -0.17
N MET A 20 13.16 -2.69 -0.78
CA MET A 20 12.72 -3.99 -0.27
C MET A 20 13.84 -5.02 -0.25
N THR A 21 14.66 -5.10 -1.31
CA THR A 21 15.84 -5.98 -1.35
C THR A 21 16.83 -5.61 -0.24
N LEU A 22 17.18 -4.34 -0.11
CA LEU A 22 18.13 -3.89 0.90
C LEU A 22 17.59 -4.15 2.31
N THR A 23 16.32 -3.87 2.57
CA THR A 23 15.68 -4.19 3.85
C THR A 23 15.73 -5.69 4.14
N ALA A 24 15.36 -6.54 3.18
CA ALA A 24 15.40 -7.99 3.36
C ALA A 24 16.83 -8.51 3.61
N LEU A 25 17.82 -8.00 2.87
CA LEU A 25 19.23 -8.36 3.05
C LEU A 25 19.76 -7.92 4.42
N CYS A 26 19.53 -6.67 4.81
CA CYS A 26 19.95 -6.14 6.11
C CYS A 26 19.32 -6.92 7.27
N LEU A 27 18.02 -7.24 7.17
CA LEU A 27 17.33 -8.04 8.18
C LEU A 27 17.87 -9.47 8.25
N THR A 28 18.11 -10.11 7.11
CA THR A 28 18.68 -11.45 7.08
C THR A 28 20.07 -11.48 7.71
N ALA A 29 20.93 -10.51 7.36
CA ALA A 29 22.27 -10.38 7.94
C ALA A 29 22.22 -10.13 9.45
N ALA A 30 21.29 -9.30 9.92
CA ALA A 30 21.09 -9.05 11.32
C ALA A 30 20.58 -10.26 12.10
N VAL A 31 19.58 -10.98 11.58
CA VAL A 31 19.07 -12.22 12.19
C VAL A 31 20.19 -13.23 12.28
N ALA A 32 20.94 -13.44 11.20
CA ALA A 32 22.09 -14.36 11.20
C ALA A 32 23.13 -13.94 12.25
N THR A 33 23.59 -12.69 12.21
CA THR A 33 24.61 -12.18 13.14
C THR A 33 24.16 -12.31 14.59
N GLY A 34 22.91 -11.91 14.88
CA GLY A 34 22.37 -11.99 16.23
C GLY A 34 22.18 -13.42 16.71
N THR A 35 21.82 -14.35 15.82
CA THR A 35 21.71 -15.78 16.14
C THR A 35 23.04 -16.34 16.62
N PHE A 36 24.16 -15.96 16.00
CA PHE A 36 25.49 -16.48 16.36
C PHE A 36 26.17 -15.73 17.50
N TRP A 37 25.52 -14.69 18.03
CA TRP A 37 26.12 -13.85 19.04
C TRP A 37 25.98 -14.46 20.44
N PRO A 38 27.05 -14.46 21.26
CA PRO A 38 27.09 -15.21 22.51
C PRO A 38 26.31 -14.57 23.66
N THR A 39 26.01 -13.28 23.58
CA THR A 39 25.23 -12.57 24.61
C THR A 39 23.75 -12.53 24.27
N GLU A 40 22.92 -12.35 25.28
CA GLU A 40 21.47 -12.27 25.12
C GLU A 40 21.04 -11.29 24.00
N PRO A 41 19.97 -11.63 23.26
CA PRO A 41 19.61 -10.95 22.03
C PRO A 41 19.04 -9.55 22.28
N LEU A 42 18.80 -9.14 23.53
CA LEU A 42 18.18 -7.86 23.85
C LEU A 42 19.02 -6.66 23.37
N GLY A 43 20.34 -6.70 23.58
CA GLY A 43 21.26 -5.69 23.07
C GLY A 43 21.33 -5.68 21.54
N LEU A 44 21.18 -6.84 20.90
CA LEU A 44 21.15 -6.99 19.46
C LEU A 44 19.82 -6.56 18.84
N LEU A 45 18.70 -6.80 19.51
CA LEU A 45 17.38 -6.34 19.11
C LEU A 45 17.32 -4.82 19.16
N LEU A 46 17.85 -4.21 20.24
CA LEU A 46 17.98 -2.75 20.37
C LEU A 46 18.96 -2.17 19.33
N GLY A 47 20.10 -2.82 19.11
CA GLY A 47 21.07 -2.44 18.09
C GLY A 47 20.50 -2.54 16.67
N LEU A 48 19.74 -3.60 16.39
CA LEU A 48 19.05 -3.81 15.12
C LEU A 48 17.98 -2.75 14.90
N PHE A 49 17.20 -2.44 15.92
CA PHE A 49 16.21 -1.37 15.88
C PHE A 49 16.88 -0.01 15.61
N ALA A 50 17.98 0.31 16.31
CA ALA A 50 18.72 1.55 16.12
C ALA A 50 19.38 1.64 14.73
N ALA A 51 20.02 0.57 14.26
CA ALA A 51 20.65 0.50 12.95
C ALA A 51 19.62 0.60 11.82
N THR A 52 18.47 -0.04 12.00
CA THR A 52 17.32 0.08 11.11
C THR A 52 16.84 1.53 11.03
N PHE A 53 16.60 2.14 12.19
CA PHE A 53 16.16 3.53 12.26
C PHE A 53 17.19 4.48 11.60
N GLY A 54 18.48 4.24 11.85
CA GLY A 54 19.59 4.95 11.21
C GLY A 54 19.62 4.78 9.70
N LEU A 55 19.41 3.56 9.18
CA LEU A 55 19.33 3.29 7.74
C LEU A 55 18.15 4.02 7.11
N PHE A 56 16.98 4.01 7.74
CA PHE A 56 15.81 4.78 7.29
C PHE A 56 16.12 6.27 7.23
N LEU A 57 16.80 6.80 8.24
CA LEU A 57 17.18 8.21 8.31
C LEU A 57 18.23 8.57 7.23
N ALA A 58 19.26 7.75 7.05
CA ALA A 58 20.29 7.94 6.02
C ALA A 58 19.71 7.87 4.61
N LEU A 59 18.82 6.91 4.36
CA LEU A 59 18.06 6.85 3.12
C LEU A 59 17.25 8.13 2.95
N ALA A 60 16.53 8.59 3.98
CA ALA A 60 15.77 9.83 3.89
C ALA A 60 16.61 11.06 3.53
N ILE A 61 17.84 11.16 4.06
CA ILE A 61 18.77 12.26 3.75
C ILE A 61 19.28 12.19 2.31
N ALA A 62 19.79 11.03 1.86
CA ALA A 62 20.30 10.86 0.50
C ALA A 62 19.23 11.18 -0.57
N VAL A 63 17.99 10.80 -0.26
CA VAL A 63 16.81 11.02 -1.09
C VAL A 63 16.46 12.49 -1.21
N ARG A 64 16.50 13.24 -0.09
CA ARG A 64 16.30 14.69 -0.07
C ARG A 64 17.30 15.44 -0.94
N ILE A 65 18.55 14.97 -1.01
CA ILE A 65 19.61 15.60 -1.82
C ILE A 65 19.32 15.42 -3.32
N VAL A 66 18.80 14.26 -3.73
CA VAL A 66 18.51 13.93 -5.15
C VAL A 66 17.21 14.60 -5.66
N GLN A 67 16.32 15.03 -4.77
CA GLN A 67 14.93 15.38 -5.07
C GLN A 67 14.62 16.82 -5.50
N ARG A 68 15.59 17.65 -5.88
CA ARG A 68 15.28 19.08 -6.18
C ARG A 68 14.31 19.34 -7.36
N HIS A 69 13.80 18.34 -8.10
CA HIS A 69 13.13 18.59 -9.39
C HIS A 69 11.94 17.71 -9.83
N GLU A 70 11.25 16.90 -9.00
CA GLU A 70 10.22 15.98 -9.55
C GLU A 70 8.77 16.12 -9.04
N PRO A 71 7.76 16.15 -9.94
CA PRO A 71 6.35 16.37 -9.61
C PRO A 71 5.62 15.12 -9.04
N THR A 72 4.67 15.37 -8.15
CA THR A 72 3.82 14.40 -7.42
C THR A 72 2.56 13.98 -8.17
N GLY A 73 2.30 14.54 -9.36
CA GLY A 73 1.12 14.26 -10.17
C GLY A 73 1.30 13.14 -11.20
N LEU A 74 0.26 12.95 -12.04
CA LEU A 74 0.31 12.15 -13.26
C LEU A 74 1.50 12.61 -14.14
N GLN A 75 2.32 11.66 -14.58
CA GLN A 75 3.57 11.94 -15.31
C GLN A 75 3.43 11.62 -16.78
N ALA A 76 3.82 12.57 -17.63
CA ALA A 76 3.95 12.39 -19.07
C ALA A 76 5.38 11.89 -19.41
N ASP A 77 5.49 10.67 -19.95
CA ASP A 77 6.76 10.03 -20.35
C ASP A 77 6.90 9.96 -21.88
N GLY A 78 6.30 10.92 -22.60
CA GLY A 78 6.29 11.00 -24.07
C GLY A 78 5.34 10.03 -24.79
N ALA A 79 5.15 8.82 -24.26
CA ALA A 79 4.29 7.78 -24.86
C ALA A 79 3.12 7.34 -23.98
N VAL A 80 3.23 7.59 -22.67
CA VAL A 80 2.31 7.06 -21.66
C VAL A 80 2.12 8.10 -20.57
N PHE A 81 0.89 8.26 -20.09
CA PHE A 81 0.63 8.92 -18.81
C PHE A 81 0.69 7.89 -17.68
N ARG A 82 1.53 8.13 -16.69
CA ARG A 82 1.71 7.23 -15.54
C ARG A 82 1.21 7.88 -14.28
N SER A 83 0.29 7.21 -13.59
CA SER A 83 -0.10 7.64 -12.25
C SER A 83 1.09 7.49 -11.29
N PRO A 84 1.22 8.37 -10.29
CA PRO A 84 2.10 8.09 -9.18
C PRO A 84 1.71 6.74 -8.58
N ARG A 85 2.72 5.92 -8.32
CA ARG A 85 2.50 4.60 -7.74
C ARG A 85 2.48 4.76 -6.22
N PRO A 86 1.42 4.29 -5.55
CA PRO A 86 1.22 4.47 -4.15
C PRO A 86 2.34 3.85 -3.33
N SER A 87 2.55 4.44 -2.15
CA SER A 87 3.61 4.06 -1.22
C SER A 87 3.09 3.30 0.00
N TYR A 88 1.78 3.29 0.27
CA TYR A 88 1.22 2.68 1.49
C TYR A 88 1.52 1.18 1.61
N LEU A 89 1.63 0.46 0.49
CA LEU A 89 2.02 -0.95 0.51
C LEU A 89 3.45 -1.14 0.99
N LEU A 90 4.33 -0.20 0.68
CA LEU A 90 5.68 -0.17 1.22
C LEU A 90 5.63 0.20 2.71
N ALA A 91 4.70 1.08 3.11
CA ALA A 91 4.42 1.41 4.51
C ALA A 91 3.88 0.28 5.35
N LEU A 92 3.22 -0.67 4.71
CA LEU A 92 2.79 -1.91 5.32
C LEU A 92 3.90 -2.96 5.30
N ALA A 93 4.59 -3.11 4.17
CA ALA A 93 5.60 -4.14 3.98
C ALA A 93 6.82 -3.95 4.91
N LEU A 94 7.38 -2.74 4.96
CA LEU A 94 8.65 -2.54 5.67
C LEU A 94 8.53 -2.85 7.17
N PRO A 95 7.58 -2.30 7.94
CA PRO A 95 7.42 -2.68 9.34
C PRO A 95 7.12 -4.17 9.52
N HIS A 96 6.38 -4.79 8.60
CA HIS A 96 6.10 -6.22 8.68
C HIS A 96 7.36 -7.07 8.51
N PHE A 97 8.29 -6.69 7.61
CA PHE A 97 9.60 -7.31 7.52
C PHE A 97 10.37 -7.23 8.85
N PHE A 98 10.36 -6.07 9.52
CA PHE A 98 11.01 -5.91 10.83
C PHE A 98 10.37 -6.78 11.91
N ALA A 99 9.03 -6.88 11.93
CA ALA A 99 8.33 -7.76 12.86
C ALA A 99 8.74 -9.23 12.66
N ILE A 100 8.76 -9.70 11.41
CA ILE A 100 9.23 -11.06 11.07
C ILE A 100 10.69 -11.24 11.50
N GLY A 101 11.56 -10.28 11.21
CA GLY A 101 12.98 -10.33 11.61
C GLY A 101 13.18 -10.40 13.12
N GLY A 102 12.40 -9.63 13.89
CA GLY A 102 12.44 -9.66 15.36
C GLY A 102 12.02 -11.02 15.92
N ILE A 103 10.90 -11.57 15.44
CA ILE A 103 10.41 -12.90 15.84
C ILE A 103 11.44 -13.98 15.44
N ALA A 104 11.96 -13.91 14.21
CA ALA A 104 12.94 -14.87 13.71
C ALA A 104 14.22 -14.85 14.55
N LEU A 105 14.76 -13.67 14.86
CA LEU A 105 15.97 -13.52 15.68
C LEU A 105 15.78 -14.09 17.10
N ALA A 106 14.65 -13.78 17.75
CA ALA A 106 14.40 -14.26 19.10
C ALA A 106 14.40 -15.80 19.17
N GLY A 107 13.61 -16.46 18.31
CA GLY A 107 13.54 -17.92 18.34
C GLY A 107 14.74 -18.64 17.74
N SER A 108 15.44 -18.04 16.77
CA SER A 108 16.70 -18.64 16.27
C SER A 108 17.80 -18.58 17.32
N TRP A 109 17.86 -17.52 18.11
CA TRP A 109 18.81 -17.39 19.21
C TRP A 109 18.54 -18.40 20.32
N THR A 110 17.28 -18.54 20.77
CA THR A 110 16.91 -19.52 21.82
C THR A 110 17.16 -20.95 21.35
N ALA A 111 16.74 -21.30 20.13
CA ALA A 111 16.99 -22.63 19.55
C ALA A 111 18.48 -22.99 19.51
N ARG A 112 19.35 -21.99 19.28
CA ARG A 112 20.79 -22.20 19.27
C ARG A 112 21.40 -22.35 20.66
N HIS A 113 21.07 -21.46 21.60
CA HIS A 113 21.77 -21.36 22.88
C HIS A 113 21.13 -22.19 23.99
N GLU A 114 19.82 -22.46 23.90
CA GLU A 114 19.08 -23.28 24.86
C GLU A 114 18.82 -24.70 24.33
N HIS A 115 19.18 -24.96 23.07
CA HIS A 115 18.96 -26.24 22.38
C HIS A 115 17.49 -26.70 22.37
N SER A 116 16.55 -25.75 22.45
CA SER A 116 15.10 -25.98 22.48
C SER A 116 14.45 -25.36 21.24
N LEU A 117 13.83 -26.18 20.40
CA LEU A 117 13.04 -25.68 19.27
C LEU A 117 11.57 -25.66 19.69
N ASP A 118 11.02 -24.48 19.94
CA ASP A 118 9.59 -24.33 20.20
C ASP A 118 8.79 -24.38 18.89
N PRO A 119 7.89 -25.38 18.70
CA PRO A 119 6.99 -25.41 17.55
C PRO A 119 6.06 -24.19 17.47
N GLY A 120 5.73 -23.58 18.62
CA GLY A 120 4.92 -22.36 18.71
C GLY A 120 5.59 -21.19 18.01
N TRP A 121 6.90 -21.01 18.20
CA TRP A 121 7.68 -20.02 17.47
C TRP A 121 7.66 -20.23 15.95
N LEU A 122 7.85 -21.47 15.47
CA LEU A 122 7.79 -21.77 14.04
C LEU A 122 6.43 -21.39 13.46
N LEU A 123 5.35 -21.74 14.16
CA LEU A 123 3.99 -21.36 13.79
C LEU A 123 3.84 -19.82 13.75
N ALA A 124 4.38 -19.09 14.73
CA ALA A 124 4.35 -17.64 14.74
C ALA A 124 5.08 -17.02 13.53
N VAL A 125 6.28 -17.50 13.18
CA VAL A 125 7.01 -17.06 11.98
C VAL A 125 6.19 -17.32 10.71
N VAL A 126 5.57 -18.49 10.58
CA VAL A 126 4.71 -18.82 9.44
C VAL A 126 3.49 -17.92 9.38
N LEU A 127 2.79 -17.71 10.50
CA LEU A 127 1.59 -16.87 10.57
C LEU A 127 1.89 -15.39 10.27
N PHE A 128 3.09 -14.89 10.59
CA PHE A 128 3.50 -13.53 10.23
C PHE A 128 3.99 -13.43 8.77
N THR A 129 4.64 -14.48 8.27
CA THR A 129 5.14 -14.48 6.88
C THR A 129 4.02 -14.69 5.85
N ALA A 130 2.99 -15.49 6.17
CA ALA A 130 1.93 -15.82 5.22
C ALA A 130 1.15 -14.60 4.69
N PRO A 131 0.71 -13.63 5.51
CA PRO A 131 0.05 -12.43 5.00
C PRO A 131 0.96 -11.56 4.13
N LEU A 132 2.27 -11.52 4.42
CA LEU A 132 3.23 -10.80 3.59
C LEU A 132 3.21 -11.33 2.15
N ALA A 133 3.12 -12.65 1.95
CA ALA A 133 3.02 -13.24 0.62
C ALA A 133 1.81 -12.76 -0.20
N LEU A 134 0.72 -12.35 0.46
CA LEU A 134 -0.51 -11.88 -0.20
C LEU A 134 -0.38 -10.48 -0.80
N TYR A 135 0.43 -9.60 -0.23
CA TYR A 135 0.56 -8.21 -0.69
C TYR A 135 1.98 -7.83 -1.14
N LEU A 136 2.98 -8.68 -0.90
CA LEU A 136 4.36 -8.48 -1.34
C LEU A 136 4.47 -8.25 -2.86
N PRO A 137 3.75 -8.98 -3.75
CA PRO A 137 3.80 -8.69 -5.18
C PRO A 137 3.36 -7.25 -5.50
N GLY A 138 2.32 -6.75 -4.83
CA GLY A 138 1.85 -5.37 -4.95
C GLY A 138 2.87 -4.37 -4.40
N ALA A 139 3.46 -4.64 -3.23
CA ALA A 139 4.50 -3.78 -2.66
C ALA A 139 5.74 -3.71 -3.56
N TRP A 140 6.08 -4.83 -4.22
CA TRP A 140 7.25 -4.97 -5.09
C TRP A 140 7.09 -4.35 -6.48
N ARG A 141 5.89 -4.43 -7.08
CA ARG A 141 5.62 -3.88 -8.42
C ARG A 141 5.10 -2.44 -8.35
N GLY A 142 4.38 -2.14 -7.26
CA GLY A 142 3.52 -0.99 -7.14
C GLY A 142 2.15 -1.24 -7.74
N ILE A 143 1.18 -0.43 -7.31
CA ILE A 143 -0.14 -0.34 -7.90
C ILE A 143 -0.17 0.94 -8.74
N GLY A 144 -1.00 1.03 -9.75
CA GLY A 144 -1.08 2.27 -10.52
C GLY A 144 -1.73 2.07 -11.87
N VAL A 145 -1.83 3.16 -12.60
CA VAL A 145 -2.49 3.22 -13.90
C VAL A 145 -1.55 3.88 -14.89
N ASP A 146 -1.28 3.15 -15.97
CA ASP A 146 -0.55 3.62 -17.13
C ASP A 146 -1.57 3.79 -18.27
N MET A 147 -1.76 5.00 -18.79
CA MET A 147 -2.62 5.26 -19.95
C MET A 147 -1.75 5.46 -21.18
N SER A 148 -2.00 4.66 -22.22
CA SER A 148 -1.27 4.71 -23.49
C SER A 148 -2.26 4.86 -24.64
N ARG A 149 -1.75 5.08 -25.85
CA ARG A 149 -2.58 5.12 -27.07
C ARG A 149 -3.39 3.85 -27.30
N GLN A 150 -2.91 2.70 -26.82
CA GLN A 150 -3.56 1.39 -27.01
C GLN A 150 -4.62 1.07 -25.94
N GLY A 151 -4.60 1.76 -24.81
CA GLY A 151 -5.50 1.49 -23.71
C GLY A 151 -4.91 1.84 -22.35
N ILE A 152 -5.61 1.36 -21.34
CA ILE A 152 -5.28 1.54 -19.93
C ILE A 152 -4.68 0.25 -19.39
N ARG A 153 -3.49 0.34 -18.81
CA ARG A 153 -2.87 -0.75 -18.06
C ARG A 153 -2.87 -0.40 -16.57
N SER A 154 -3.59 -1.18 -15.78
CA SER A 154 -3.57 -1.07 -14.32
C SER A 154 -2.76 -2.19 -13.69
N GLN A 155 -1.82 -1.82 -12.81
CA GLN A 155 -1.14 -2.76 -11.93
C GLN A 155 -1.97 -2.92 -10.66
N GLN A 156 -2.43 -4.14 -10.37
CA GLN A 156 -3.20 -4.50 -9.18
C GLN A 156 -2.34 -5.30 -8.20
N TYR A 157 -2.83 -5.52 -6.97
CA TYR A 157 -2.11 -6.23 -5.90
C TYR A 157 -1.50 -7.57 -6.35
N LEU A 158 -2.28 -8.39 -7.06
CA LEU A 158 -1.92 -9.75 -7.45
C LEU A 158 -1.97 -9.98 -8.97
N GLY A 159 -1.96 -8.90 -9.76
CA GLY A 159 -2.16 -9.02 -11.20
C GLY A 159 -1.99 -7.73 -11.98
N THR A 160 -2.26 -7.81 -13.26
CA THR A 160 -2.36 -6.64 -14.14
C THR A 160 -3.64 -6.70 -14.93
N LEU A 161 -4.32 -5.57 -15.07
CA LEU A 161 -5.48 -5.40 -15.92
C LEU A 161 -5.07 -4.57 -17.13
N HIS A 162 -5.44 -5.00 -18.33
CA HIS A 162 -5.26 -4.26 -19.57
C HIS A 162 -6.63 -4.08 -20.23
N VAL A 163 -7.04 -2.82 -20.32
CA VAL A 163 -8.32 -2.39 -20.87
C VAL A 163 -8.03 -1.63 -22.17
N PRO A 164 -8.20 -2.23 -23.35
CA PRO A 164 -8.09 -1.50 -24.60
C PRO A 164 -9.21 -0.44 -24.66
N TRP A 165 -8.97 0.68 -25.34
CA TRP A 165 -9.96 1.76 -25.41
C TRP A 165 -11.27 1.33 -26.06
N GLU A 166 -11.20 0.37 -26.98
CA GLU A 166 -12.34 -0.23 -27.68
C GLU A 166 -13.26 -1.03 -26.75
N ALA A 167 -12.75 -1.48 -25.61
CA ALA A 167 -13.57 -2.16 -24.60
C ALA A 167 -14.46 -1.20 -23.82
N LEU A 168 -14.10 0.09 -23.74
CA LEU A 168 -14.77 1.07 -22.89
C LEU A 168 -16.05 1.60 -23.54
N ALA A 169 -17.03 1.91 -22.71
CA ALA A 169 -18.19 2.69 -23.14
C ALA A 169 -17.79 4.15 -23.39
N ALA A 170 -18.32 4.75 -24.46
CA ALA A 170 -18.07 6.18 -24.75
C ALA A 170 -18.54 7.09 -23.61
N SER A 171 -19.62 6.70 -22.92
CA SER A 171 -20.06 7.33 -21.66
C SER A 171 -19.53 6.53 -20.47
N GLN A 172 -18.68 7.15 -19.67
CA GLN A 172 -18.18 6.58 -18.42
C GLN A 172 -19.09 6.98 -17.25
N PRO A 173 -19.22 6.11 -16.23
CA PRO A 173 -20.11 6.38 -15.11
C PRO A 173 -19.56 7.52 -14.26
N ASP A 174 -20.47 8.28 -13.65
CA ASP A 174 -20.10 9.25 -12.63
C ASP A 174 -19.40 8.54 -11.47
N GLN A 175 -18.26 9.09 -11.07
CA GLN A 175 -17.48 8.53 -9.98
C GLN A 175 -18.10 8.97 -8.66
N PRO A 176 -18.49 8.05 -7.76
CA PRO A 176 -19.10 8.43 -6.50
C PRO A 176 -18.09 9.17 -5.63
N ALA A 177 -18.54 10.24 -4.98
CA ALA A 177 -17.78 11.09 -4.05
C ALA A 177 -17.05 10.32 -2.94
N GLU A 178 -17.48 9.09 -2.66
CA GLU A 178 -16.96 8.25 -1.57
C GLU A 178 -16.06 7.10 -2.06
N ALA A 179 -15.84 6.94 -3.37
CA ALA A 179 -14.97 5.89 -3.89
C ALA A 179 -13.49 6.22 -3.61
N ARG A 180 -12.95 5.58 -2.56
CA ARG A 180 -11.58 5.71 -2.08
C ARG A 180 -10.54 5.21 -3.07
N GLY A 181 -9.98 6.11 -3.87
CA GLY A 181 -8.97 5.75 -4.86
C GLY A 181 -9.49 4.88 -6.02
N GLU A 182 -10.78 4.55 -6.07
CA GLU A 182 -11.34 3.66 -7.08
C GLU A 182 -12.00 4.46 -8.20
N ILE A 183 -11.67 4.13 -9.45
CA ILE A 183 -12.34 4.62 -10.65
C ILE A 183 -13.09 3.44 -11.26
N ARG A 184 -14.42 3.55 -11.35
CA ARG A 184 -15.27 2.55 -12.01
C ARG A 184 -15.27 2.77 -13.50
N LEU A 185 -15.14 1.68 -14.25
CA LEU A 185 -15.17 1.68 -15.71
C LEU A 185 -16.48 1.09 -16.20
N ALA A 186 -17.07 1.70 -17.24
CA ALA A 186 -18.13 1.08 -18.02
C ALA A 186 -17.54 0.48 -19.29
N TYR A 187 -17.98 -0.73 -19.64
CA TYR A 187 -17.54 -1.49 -20.80
C TYR A 187 -18.66 -1.62 -21.83
N THR A 188 -18.31 -1.44 -23.11
CA THR A 188 -19.14 -1.86 -24.24
C THR A 188 -18.87 -3.33 -24.56
N ASP A 189 -17.59 -3.73 -24.55
CA ASP A 189 -17.17 -5.10 -24.83
C ASP A 189 -16.16 -5.58 -23.76
N PRO A 190 -16.64 -6.25 -22.69
CA PRO A 190 -15.78 -6.76 -21.64
C PRO A 190 -14.90 -7.94 -22.09
N SER A 191 -15.16 -8.57 -23.25
CA SER A 191 -14.37 -9.71 -23.74
C SER A 191 -12.96 -9.31 -24.20
N LEU A 192 -12.79 -8.04 -24.57
CA LEU A 192 -11.50 -7.46 -24.96
C LEU A 192 -10.59 -7.16 -23.75
N VAL A 193 -11.14 -7.14 -22.54
CA VAL A 193 -10.39 -6.85 -21.31
C VAL A 193 -9.50 -8.04 -20.95
N ARG A 194 -8.19 -7.80 -20.93
CA ARG A 194 -7.20 -8.82 -20.59
C ARG A 194 -6.75 -8.65 -19.15
N HIS A 195 -6.56 -9.75 -18.45
CA HIS A 195 -5.99 -9.74 -17.11
C HIS A 195 -4.93 -10.83 -16.98
N THR A 196 -3.93 -10.57 -16.15
CA THR A 196 -2.94 -11.57 -15.72
C THR A 196 -2.92 -11.63 -14.21
N GLY A 197 -2.77 -12.83 -13.65
CA GLY A 197 -2.85 -13.05 -12.19
C GLY A 197 -4.27 -12.92 -11.63
N VAL A 198 -4.37 -12.63 -10.33
CA VAL A 198 -5.64 -12.52 -9.61
C VAL A 198 -6.10 -11.06 -9.62
N ALA A 199 -7.05 -10.76 -10.51
CA ALA A 199 -7.70 -9.45 -10.59
C ALA A 199 -9.03 -9.48 -9.82
N VAL A 200 -9.02 -8.96 -8.58
CA VAL A 200 -10.19 -9.01 -7.67
C VAL A 200 -11.38 -8.22 -8.23
N ARG A 201 -11.11 -7.11 -8.92
CA ARG A 201 -12.13 -6.25 -9.55
C ARG A 201 -11.66 -5.88 -10.95
N ARG A 202 -12.39 -6.34 -11.96
CA ARG A 202 -12.04 -6.13 -13.37
C ARG A 202 -12.55 -4.79 -13.91
N ASP A 203 -13.58 -4.23 -13.30
CA ASP A 203 -14.27 -2.98 -13.63
C ASP A 203 -13.73 -1.76 -12.88
N ARG A 204 -12.63 -1.91 -12.13
CA ARG A 204 -12.10 -0.84 -11.28
C ARG A 204 -10.62 -0.63 -11.48
N LEU A 205 -10.24 0.64 -11.61
CA LEU A 205 -8.87 1.10 -11.51
C LEU A 205 -8.64 1.62 -10.09
N TYR A 206 -7.46 1.35 -9.54
CA TYR A 206 -7.04 1.91 -8.27
C TYR A 206 -5.94 2.95 -8.50
N VAL A 207 -6.19 4.16 -8.05
CA VAL A 207 -5.31 5.33 -8.12
C VAL A 207 -5.26 5.94 -6.73
N GLU A 208 -4.07 6.12 -6.17
CA GLU A 208 -3.90 6.89 -4.93
C GLU A 208 -3.53 8.34 -5.27
N GLY A 209 -4.01 9.28 -4.46
CA GLY A 209 -3.62 10.68 -4.53
C GLY A 209 -4.65 11.59 -5.20
N GLU A 210 -4.25 12.84 -5.39
CA GLU A 210 -5.11 13.92 -5.88
C GLU A 210 -5.49 13.77 -7.36
N ASP A 211 -4.77 12.93 -8.11
CA ASP A 211 -4.99 12.73 -9.56
C ASP A 211 -6.12 11.78 -9.90
N ARG A 212 -6.84 11.22 -8.92
CA ARG A 212 -7.93 10.28 -9.20
C ARG A 212 -8.97 10.90 -10.14
N ASP A 213 -9.42 12.12 -9.83
CA ASP A 213 -10.45 12.80 -10.60
C ASP A 213 -9.91 13.18 -11.99
N LEU A 214 -8.66 13.63 -12.07
CA LEU A 214 -7.96 13.88 -13.33
C LEU A 214 -7.89 12.62 -14.22
N ILE A 215 -7.56 11.46 -13.65
CA ILE A 215 -7.50 10.20 -14.39
C ILE A 215 -8.91 9.76 -14.80
N ALA A 216 -9.92 9.91 -13.95
CA ALA A 216 -11.30 9.60 -14.30
C ALA A 216 -11.80 10.46 -15.47
N ASP A 217 -11.53 11.77 -15.42
CA ASP A 217 -11.86 12.73 -16.49
C ASP A 217 -11.11 12.38 -17.78
N ALA A 218 -9.82 12.03 -17.70
CA ALA A 218 -9.03 11.62 -18.85
C ALA A 218 -9.57 10.34 -19.49
N VAL A 219 -9.95 9.34 -18.67
CA VAL A 219 -10.56 8.09 -19.18
C VAL A 219 -11.88 8.38 -19.86
N ALA A 220 -12.74 9.22 -19.29
CA ALA A 220 -14.00 9.62 -19.91
C ALA A 220 -13.77 10.36 -21.24
N TYR A 221 -12.80 11.28 -21.28
CA TYR A 221 -12.44 12.03 -22.47
C TYR A 221 -11.95 11.14 -23.62
N TYR A 222 -10.96 10.28 -23.37
CA TYR A 222 -10.41 9.39 -24.41
C TYR A 222 -11.34 8.23 -24.81
N ALA A 223 -12.27 7.85 -23.94
CA ALA A 223 -13.33 6.92 -24.31
C ALA A 223 -14.32 7.56 -25.29
N ALA A 224 -14.67 8.84 -25.07
CA ALA A 224 -15.58 9.59 -25.92
C ALA A 224 -14.94 10.09 -27.23
N ASP A 225 -13.64 10.42 -27.22
CA ASP A 225 -12.91 10.94 -28.38
C ASP A 225 -11.70 10.06 -28.75
N PRO A 226 -11.86 9.13 -29.72
CA PRO A 226 -10.77 8.30 -30.19
C PRO A 226 -9.61 9.04 -30.86
N ALA A 227 -9.86 10.20 -31.47
CA ALA A 227 -8.83 10.95 -32.19
C ALA A 227 -7.81 11.57 -31.22
N ALA A 228 -8.28 12.01 -30.05
CA ALA A 228 -7.44 12.57 -28.99
C ALA A 228 -6.40 11.59 -28.42
N ARG A 229 -6.62 10.27 -28.56
CA ARG A 229 -5.73 9.22 -28.02
C ARG A 229 -4.30 9.32 -28.55
N ALA A 230 -4.09 9.89 -29.73
CA ALA A 230 -2.75 10.07 -30.31
C ALA A 230 -1.87 11.02 -29.49
N ALA A 231 -2.46 11.96 -28.75
CA ALA A 231 -1.77 12.94 -27.93
C ALA A 231 -1.35 12.40 -26.54
N ILE A 232 -1.84 11.22 -26.15
CA ILE A 232 -1.52 10.57 -24.88
C ILE A 232 -0.01 10.45 -24.68
N GLY A 233 0.46 10.89 -23.52
CA GLY A 233 1.87 10.86 -23.11
C GLY A 233 2.63 12.16 -23.36
N SER A 234 2.08 13.12 -24.12
CA SER A 234 2.71 14.42 -24.34
C SER A 234 2.47 15.40 -23.18
N THR A 235 3.41 16.31 -22.94
CA THR A 235 3.30 17.32 -21.88
C THR A 235 2.19 18.34 -22.17
N GLU A 236 2.00 18.72 -23.43
CA GLU A 236 0.94 19.63 -23.85
C GLU A 236 -0.44 19.05 -23.54
N GLU A 237 -0.65 17.80 -23.91
CA GLU A 237 -1.91 17.11 -23.64
C GLU A 237 -2.15 16.93 -22.14
N TYR A 238 -1.10 16.68 -21.35
CA TYR A 238 -1.22 16.65 -19.90
C TYR A 238 -1.73 17.98 -19.32
N GLU A 239 -1.21 19.12 -19.78
CA GLU A 239 -1.70 20.42 -19.33
C GLU A 239 -3.14 20.70 -19.81
N ASN A 240 -3.50 20.28 -21.03
CA ASN A 240 -4.87 20.35 -21.53
C ASN A 240 -5.84 19.55 -20.64
N LEU A 241 -5.50 18.31 -20.32
CA LEU A 241 -6.28 17.47 -19.39
C LEU A 241 -6.41 18.11 -18.02
N ARG A 242 -5.33 18.72 -17.51
CA ARG A 242 -5.33 19.38 -16.20
C ARG A 242 -6.25 20.61 -16.20
N LEU A 243 -6.27 21.38 -17.28
CA LEU A 243 -7.19 22.51 -17.44
C LEU A 243 -8.65 22.05 -17.57
N MET A 244 -8.90 21.01 -18.38
CA MET A 244 -10.23 20.40 -18.54
C MET A 244 -10.74 19.81 -17.22
N SER A 245 -9.91 19.08 -16.49
CA SER A 245 -10.31 18.49 -15.22
C SER A 245 -10.61 19.57 -14.18
N ARG A 246 -9.91 20.71 -14.18
CA ARG A 246 -10.25 21.83 -13.27
C ARG A 246 -11.65 22.40 -13.51
N THR A 247 -12.09 22.48 -14.77
CA THR A 247 -13.44 23.00 -15.10
C THR A 247 -14.51 21.98 -14.76
N VAL A 248 -14.29 20.71 -15.07
CA VAL A 248 -15.23 19.60 -14.81
C VAL A 248 -15.31 19.25 -13.32
N SER A 249 -14.16 19.20 -12.63
CA SER A 249 -14.05 18.79 -11.23
C SER A 249 -14.46 19.87 -10.24
N ALA A 250 -14.61 21.14 -10.63
CA ALA A 250 -15.07 22.19 -9.72
C ALA A 250 -16.40 21.84 -9.03
N HIS A 251 -17.25 21.04 -9.69
CA HIS A 251 -18.52 20.53 -9.16
C HIS A 251 -18.42 19.15 -8.48
N ARG A 252 -17.29 18.44 -8.60
CA ARG A 252 -17.11 17.04 -8.17
C ARG A 252 -15.94 16.80 -7.21
N ARG A 253 -15.28 17.86 -6.69
CA ARG A 253 -14.10 17.71 -5.83
C ARG A 253 -14.40 16.82 -4.64
N HIS A 254 -13.76 15.66 -4.64
CA HIS A 254 -13.75 14.77 -3.50
C HIS A 254 -13.06 15.49 -2.35
N ALA A 255 -13.62 15.39 -1.14
CA ALA A 255 -12.86 15.75 0.04
C ALA A 255 -11.59 14.88 0.03
N PRO A 256 -10.38 15.47 0.19
CA PRO A 256 -9.14 14.71 0.15
C PRO A 256 -9.31 13.49 1.05
N GLU A 257 -9.02 12.32 0.50
CA GLU A 257 -9.18 11.08 1.25
C GLU A 257 -8.40 11.23 2.55
N LYS A 258 -9.10 11.11 3.69
CA LYS A 258 -8.41 11.06 4.97
C LYS A 258 -7.60 9.77 4.94
N ILE A 259 -6.34 9.87 4.52
CA ILE A 259 -5.31 8.87 4.70
C ILE A 259 -5.56 8.30 6.10
N PRO A 260 -5.76 6.98 6.27
CA PRO A 260 -5.95 6.41 7.59
C PRO A 260 -4.86 7.01 8.46
N SER A 261 -5.27 7.81 9.45
CA SER A 261 -4.34 8.78 10.02
C SER A 261 -3.07 8.05 10.40
N VAL A 262 -1.91 8.64 10.14
CA VAL A 262 -0.62 8.02 10.51
C VAL A 262 -0.67 7.55 11.97
N ILE A 263 -1.44 8.25 12.83
CA ILE A 263 -1.81 7.86 14.19
C ILE A 263 -2.52 6.49 14.30
N LYS A 264 -3.48 6.16 13.42
CA LYS A 264 -4.08 4.82 13.38
C LYS A 264 -3.05 3.78 12.97
N ILE A 265 -2.29 4.00 11.90
CA ILE A 265 -1.26 3.04 11.47
C ILE A 265 -0.23 2.83 12.59
N ILE A 266 0.26 3.92 13.20
CA ILE A 266 1.15 3.89 14.37
C ILE A 266 0.49 3.18 15.54
N GLY A 267 -0.79 3.45 15.85
CA GLY A 267 -1.52 2.80 16.94
C GLY A 267 -1.66 1.29 16.74
N TRP A 268 -1.84 0.84 15.50
CA TRP A 268 -1.84 -0.58 15.14
C TRP A 268 -0.45 -1.20 15.35
N TYR A 269 0.62 -0.52 14.93
CA TYR A 269 1.98 -0.99 15.15
C TYR A 269 2.42 -0.94 16.61
N ALA A 270 2.01 0.08 17.36
CA ALA A 270 2.26 0.18 18.80
C ALA A 270 1.49 -0.91 19.56
N GLY A 271 0.25 -1.22 19.15
CA GLY A 271 -0.50 -2.35 19.68
C GLY A 271 0.16 -3.69 19.36
N ALA A 272 0.60 -3.91 18.13
CA ALA A 272 1.31 -5.13 17.73
C ALA A 272 2.67 -5.27 18.42
N GLY A 273 3.43 -4.17 18.54
CA GLY A 273 4.70 -4.11 19.26
C GLY A 273 4.54 -4.31 20.77
N GLY A 274 3.46 -3.77 21.36
CA GLY A 274 3.10 -4.00 22.75
C GLY A 274 2.72 -5.47 23.01
N ALA A 275 1.94 -6.07 22.11
CA ALA A 275 1.64 -7.49 22.16
C ALA A 275 2.91 -8.35 22.03
N LEU A 276 3.84 -7.96 21.14
CA LEU A 276 5.14 -8.62 20.99
C LEU A 276 6.00 -8.48 22.27
N LEU A 277 6.03 -7.30 22.89
CA LEU A 277 6.74 -7.08 24.16
C LEU A 277 6.15 -7.93 25.29
N ILE A 278 4.83 -8.07 25.36
CA ILE A 278 4.17 -8.97 26.32
C ILE A 278 4.52 -10.43 26.03
N THR A 279 4.75 -10.81 24.77
CA THR A 279 5.20 -12.17 24.44
C THR A 279 6.64 -12.46 24.81
N VAL A 280 7.52 -11.48 24.65
CA VAL A 280 8.94 -11.63 25.01
C VAL A 280 9.16 -11.47 26.52
N TRP A 281 8.33 -10.65 27.16
CA TRP A 281 8.38 -10.38 28.60
C TRP A 281 6.99 -10.58 29.21
N PRO A 282 6.56 -11.84 29.41
CA PRO A 282 5.31 -12.10 30.08
C PRO A 282 5.30 -11.46 31.47
N PRO A 283 4.21 -10.79 31.87
CA PRO A 283 4.03 -10.39 33.25
C PRO A 283 4.17 -11.62 34.17
N PRO A 284 4.80 -11.47 35.35
CA PRO A 284 4.96 -12.59 36.28
C PRO A 284 3.59 -13.22 36.58
N GLY A 285 3.49 -14.54 36.36
CA GLY A 285 2.25 -15.31 36.51
C GLY A 285 1.59 -15.76 35.20
N PHE A 286 2.09 -15.32 34.03
CA PHE A 286 1.68 -15.87 32.74
C PHE A 286 2.52 -17.10 32.36
N THR A 287 1.85 -18.18 31.95
CA THR A 287 2.48 -19.38 31.36
C THR A 287 2.72 -19.18 29.86
N ASP A 288 3.72 -19.86 29.28
CA ASP A 288 4.05 -19.77 27.84
C ASP A 288 2.83 -20.02 26.92
N HIS A 289 1.93 -20.91 27.33
CA HIS A 289 0.68 -21.15 26.61
C HIS A 289 -0.28 -19.95 26.63
N GLN A 290 -0.38 -19.23 27.74
CA GLN A 290 -1.26 -18.04 27.86
C GLN A 290 -0.75 -16.88 27.01
N VAL A 291 0.56 -16.77 26.86
CA VAL A 291 1.24 -15.78 26.03
C VAL A 291 0.97 -16.01 24.54
N SER A 292 1.19 -17.24 24.08
CA SER A 292 0.90 -17.67 22.70
C SER A 292 -0.59 -17.50 22.35
N THR A 293 -1.48 -17.88 23.27
CA THR A 293 -2.93 -17.76 23.09
C THR A 293 -3.37 -16.30 23.07
N GLY A 294 -2.82 -15.46 23.95
CA GLY A 294 -3.10 -14.03 24.01
C GLY A 294 -2.65 -13.28 22.75
N PHE A 295 -1.49 -13.65 22.21
CA PHE A 295 -0.98 -13.09 20.96
C PHE A 295 -1.80 -13.52 19.74
N THR A 296 -2.15 -14.81 19.65
CA THR A 296 -3.03 -15.32 18.59
C THR A 296 -4.39 -14.65 18.64
N ALA A 297 -4.97 -14.48 19.84
CA ALA A 297 -6.21 -13.76 20.05
C ALA A 297 -6.09 -12.30 19.63
N ALA A 298 -4.99 -11.61 19.97
CA ALA A 298 -4.74 -10.24 19.55
C ALA A 298 -4.64 -10.12 18.02
N CYS A 299 -3.92 -11.02 17.34
CA CYS A 299 -3.85 -11.06 15.88
C CYS A 299 -5.21 -11.30 15.23
N LEU A 300 -6.02 -12.23 15.75
CA LEU A 300 -7.38 -12.49 15.27
C LEU A 300 -8.32 -11.31 15.50
N LEU A 301 -8.19 -10.64 16.64
CA LEU A 301 -9.00 -9.46 16.99
C LEU A 301 -8.61 -8.26 16.12
N LEU A 302 -7.33 -8.11 15.80
CA LEU A 302 -6.83 -7.15 14.82
C LEU A 302 -7.37 -7.46 13.42
N ALA A 303 -7.37 -8.72 12.98
CA ALA A 303 -7.98 -9.10 11.70
C ALA A 303 -9.50 -8.81 11.65
N ALA A 304 -10.22 -9.13 12.73
CA ALA A 304 -11.66 -8.88 12.86
C ALA A 304 -11.98 -7.37 12.89
N CYS A 305 -11.17 -6.55 13.56
CA CYS A 305 -11.32 -5.10 13.58
C CYS A 305 -11.07 -4.47 12.20
N ALA A 306 -10.10 -4.97 11.44
CA ALA A 306 -9.83 -4.53 10.07
C ALA A 306 -11.02 -4.84 9.16
N ASP A 307 -11.55 -6.07 9.23
CA ASP A 307 -12.73 -6.49 8.49
C ASP A 307 -13.98 -5.67 8.89
N TRP A 308 -14.26 -5.51 10.20
CA TRP A 308 -15.36 -4.67 10.68
C TRP A 308 -15.26 -3.23 10.16
N HIS A 309 -14.06 -2.63 10.18
CA HIS A 309 -13.85 -1.29 9.63
C HIS A 309 -14.16 -1.23 8.14
N THR A 310 -13.73 -2.21 7.34
CA THR A 310 -14.05 -2.26 5.90
C THR A 310 -15.56 -2.39 5.66
N ARG A 311 -16.27 -3.22 6.44
CA ARG A 311 -17.73 -3.38 6.35
C ARG A 311 -18.49 -2.15 6.80
N ALA A 312 -18.06 -1.49 7.88
CA ALA A 312 -18.69 -0.28 8.40
C ALA A 312 -18.59 0.88 7.39
N VAL A 313 -17.44 1.01 6.73
CA VAL A 313 -17.25 1.94 5.62
C VAL A 313 -18.18 1.59 4.45
N ALA A 314 -18.24 0.31 4.05
CA ALA A 314 -19.12 -0.14 2.97
C ALA A 314 -20.62 0.05 3.28
N LYS A 315 -21.04 -0.04 4.55
CA LYS A 315 -22.43 0.17 4.98
C LYS A 315 -22.82 1.65 4.95
N ARG A 316 -21.92 2.56 5.34
CA ARG A 316 -22.15 4.02 5.22
C ARG A 316 -22.32 4.44 3.76
N GLN A 317 -21.52 3.85 2.86
CA GLN A 317 -21.63 4.06 1.40
C GLN A 317 -22.95 3.54 0.79
N ARG A 318 -23.70 2.69 1.50
CA ARG A 318 -24.98 2.13 1.03
C ARG A 318 -26.20 2.84 1.60
N GLN A 319 -26.06 3.81 2.50
CA GLN A 319 -27.20 4.62 2.94
C GLN A 319 -27.44 5.71 1.89
N PRO A 320 -28.47 5.59 1.01
CA PRO A 320 -28.81 6.66 0.08
C PRO A 320 -29.14 7.91 0.89
N ALA A 321 -28.70 9.07 0.42
CA ALA A 321 -28.92 10.39 1.00
C ALA A 321 -30.41 10.83 0.91
N HIS A 322 -31.34 9.97 1.31
CA HIS A 322 -32.77 10.12 1.08
C HIS A 322 -33.54 10.83 2.20
N SER A 323 -32.88 11.42 3.19
CA SER A 323 -33.58 11.94 4.38
C SER A 323 -33.29 13.40 4.75
N GLN A 324 -32.85 14.27 3.82
CA GLN A 324 -32.66 15.71 4.12
C GLN A 324 -33.58 16.66 3.34
N HIS A 325 -34.62 16.19 2.65
CA HIS A 325 -35.53 17.04 1.87
C HIS A 325 -37.03 16.92 2.18
N SER A 326 -37.43 16.43 3.36
CA SER A 326 -38.81 16.60 3.85
C SER A 326 -38.84 17.61 5.00
N GLY A 327 -38.99 18.89 4.67
CA GLY A 327 -39.06 19.97 5.65
C GLY A 327 -39.16 21.34 4.98
N ARG A 328 -40.16 21.52 4.12
CA ARG A 328 -40.72 22.83 3.74
C ARG A 328 -42.23 22.70 3.71
#